data_AF-A0A353RIH3-F1
#
_entry.id   AF-A0A353RIH3-F1
#
_cell.length_a   1.000
_cell.length_b   1.000
_cell.length_c   1.000
_cell.angle_alpha   90.00
_cell.angle_beta   90.00
_cell.angle_gamma   90.00
#
_symmetry.space_group_name_H-M   'P 1'
#
loop_
_entity.id
_entity.type
_entity.pdbx_description
1 polymer ?
#
loop_
_entity_poly.entity_id
_entity_poly.type
_entity_poly.pdbx_seq_one_letter_code
_entity_poly.pdbx_strand_id
1 'polypeptide(L)' 'NIAHELRTPVTSIRGYLETILNMYHDEADERIHGFLDRAYAQTIRLSELIQDISMLTKIEEAS' A
#
# COMPACT_ATOMS: atom_id res chain seq x y z
N ASN A 1 -2.67 -8.43 15.21
CA ASN A 1 -2.58 -8.98 13.84
C ASN A 1 -3.04 -7.98 12.79
N ILE A 2 -4.31 -7.62 12.70
CA ILE A 2 -4.84 -6.68 11.69
C ILE A 2 -4.07 -5.35 11.58
N ALA A 3 -3.84 -4.66 12.70
CA ALA A 3 -3.08 -3.40 12.69
C ALA A 3 -1.64 -3.56 12.19
N HIS A 4 -1.02 -4.74 12.39
CA HIS A 4 0.30 -5.04 11.84
C HIS A 4 0.25 -5.31 10.34
N GLU A 5 -0.78 -6.01 9.88
CA GLU A 5 -0.99 -6.34 8.46
C GLU A 5 -1.32 -5.10 7.62
N LEU A 6 -2.05 -4.12 8.18
CA LEU A 6 -2.30 -2.82 7.54
C LEU A 6 -1.06 -1.91 7.57
N ARG A 7 -0.22 -2.00 8.61
CA ARG A 7 0.98 -1.16 8.74
C ARG A 7 1.99 -1.44 7.64
N THR A 8 2.19 -2.70 7.26
CA THR A 8 3.16 -3.10 6.23
C THR A 8 2.94 -2.40 4.87
N PRO A 9 1.76 -2.51 4.21
CA PRO A 9 1.55 -1.84 2.93
C PRO A 9 1.63 -0.31 3.06
N VAL A 10 1.14 0.27 4.16
CA VAL A 10 1.25 1.72 4.42
C VAL A 10 2.71 2.18 4.50
N THR A 11 3.55 1.46 5.24
CA THR A 11 4.99 1.75 5.34
C THR A 11 5.68 1.62 3.99
N SER A 12 5.37 0.59 3.21
CA SER A 12 5.95 0.39 1.88
C SER A 12 5.54 1.49 0.89
N ILE A 13 4.24 1.87 0.84
CA ILE A 13 3.75 2.98 0.01
C ILE A 13 4.53 4.25 0.34
N ARG A 14 4.62 4.59 1.63
CA ARG A 14 5.32 5.79 2.08
C ARG A 14 6.78 5.77 1.67
N GLY A 15 7.50 4.65 1.84
CA GLY A 15 8.90 4.54 1.45
C GLY A 15 9.15 4.69 -0.06
N TYR A 16 8.26 4.15 -0.90
CA TYR A 16 8.37 4.33 -2.36
C TYR A 16 8.12 5.79 -2.76
N LEU A 17 7.10 6.44 -2.19
CA LEU A 17 6.82 7.85 -2.44
C LEU A 17 7.96 8.76 -1.96
N GLU A 18 8.52 8.50 -0.78
CA GLU A 18 9.71 9.19 -0.28
C GLU A 18 10.90 9.01 -1.22
N THR A 19 11.09 7.82 -1.79
CA THR A 19 12.17 7.58 -2.77
C THR A 19 11.95 8.42 -4.02
N ILE A 20 10.74 8.41 -4.59
CA ILE A 20 10.39 9.21 -5.79
C ILE A 20 10.62 10.70 -5.54
N LEU A 21 10.15 11.23 -4.41
CA LEU A 21 10.30 12.64 -4.06
C LEU A 21 11.76 13.07 -3.89
N ASN A 22 12.67 12.15 -3.56
CA ASN A 22 14.10 12.44 -3.42
C ASN A 22 14.90 12.30 -4.74
N MET A 23 14.29 11.81 -5.83
CA MET A 23 14.96 11.58 -7.12
C MET A 23 15.07 12.84 -8.00
N TYR A 24 15.18 14.02 -7.41
CA TYR A 24 14.83 15.31 -8.01
C TYR A 24 15.58 15.71 -9.31
N HIS A 25 16.61 15.01 -9.78
CA HIS A 25 17.54 15.54 -10.81
C HIS A 25 17.92 14.60 -11.97
N ASP A 26 17.44 13.35 -12.02
CA ASP A 26 17.83 12.42 -13.09
C ASP A 26 16.66 12.14 -14.05
N GLU A 27 17.00 11.89 -15.33
CA GLU A 27 16.16 11.27 -16.38
C GLU A 27 15.73 9.85 -15.98
N ALA A 28 14.99 9.73 -14.88
CA ALA A 28 14.74 8.49 -14.15
C ALA A 28 13.31 8.00 -14.33
N ASP A 29 12.66 8.31 -15.46
CA ASP A 29 11.24 8.05 -15.68
C ASP A 29 10.88 6.57 -15.44
N GLU A 30 11.67 5.64 -16.01
CA GLU A 30 11.47 4.20 -15.80
C GLU A 30 11.63 3.75 -14.33
N ARG A 31 12.58 4.35 -13.59
CA ARG A 31 12.78 4.04 -12.17
C ARG A 31 11.62 4.58 -11.33
N ILE A 32 11.16 5.79 -11.62
CA ILE A 32 10.00 6.42 -10.99
C ILE A 32 8.76 5.58 -11.24
N HIS A 33 8.53 5.16 -12.49
CA HIS A 33 7.45 4.24 -12.85
C HIS A 33 7.50 2.94 -12.05
N GLY A 34 8.68 2.31 -11.92
CA GLY A 34 8.83 1.11 -11.10
C GLY A 34 8.48 1.31 -9.61
N PHE A 35 8.79 2.47 -9.03
CA PHE A 35 8.38 2.79 -7.66
C PHE A 35 6.88 3.11 -7.55
N LEU A 36 6.30 3.78 -8.54
CA LEU A 36 4.86 4.04 -8.60
C LEU A 36 4.05 2.75 -8.73
N ASP A 37 4.48 1.82 -9.58
CA ASP A 37 3.83 0.50 -9.73
C ASP A 37 3.87 -0.28 -8.42
N ARG A 38 5.01 -0.27 -7.71
CA ARG A 38 5.13 -0.92 -6.40
C ARG A 38 4.25 -0.26 -5.35
N ALA A 39 4.18 1.07 -5.31
CA ALA A 39 3.28 1.79 -4.43
C ALA A 39 1.82 1.46 -4.74
N TYR A 40 1.43 1.47 -6.01
CA TYR A 40 0.09 1.10 -6.45
C TYR A 40 -0.28 -0.34 -6.06
N ALA A 41 0.60 -1.31 -6.29
CA ALA A 41 0.36 -2.68 -5.87
C ALA A 41 0.11 -2.81 -4.34
N GLN A 42 0.82 -2.01 -3.52
CA GLN A 42 0.56 -1.97 -2.08
C GLN A 42 -0.78 -1.28 -1.73
N THR A 43 -1.24 -0.31 -2.53
CA THR A 43 -2.58 0.27 -2.32
C THR A 43 -3.68 -0.75 -2.58
N ILE A 44 -3.56 -1.58 -3.63
CA ILE A 44 -4.51 -2.66 -3.93
C ILE A 44 -4.54 -3.67 -2.78
N ARG A 45 -3.37 -4.15 -2.34
CA ARG A 45 -3.27 -5.05 -1.20
C ARG A 45 -3.90 -4.47 0.07
N LEU A 46 -3.70 -3.17 0.33
CA LEU A 46 -4.30 -2.51 1.48
C LEU A 46 -5.83 -2.47 1.36
N SER A 47 -6.37 -2.19 0.17
CA SER A 47 -7.82 -2.20 -0.08
C SER A 47 -8.43 -3.59 0.12
N GLU A 48 -7.76 -4.65 -0.34
CA GLU A 48 -8.19 -6.04 -0.13
C GLU A 48 -8.25 -6.39 1.37
N LEU A 49 -7.19 -6.06 2.12
CA LEU A 49 -7.16 -6.29 3.57
C LEU A 49 -8.31 -5.56 4.29
N ILE A 50 -8.60 -4.30 3.91
CA ILE A 50 -9.71 -3.54 4.48
C ILE A 50 -11.05 -4.21 4.16
N GLN A 51 -11.22 -4.72 2.94
CA GLN A 51 -12.44 -5.40 2.52
C GLN A 51 -12.64 -6.72 3.28
N ASP A 52 -11.59 -7.50 3.47
CA ASP A 52 -11.62 -8.74 4.25
C ASP A 52 -12.01 -8.48 5.70
N ILE A 53 -11.44 -7.45 6.33
CA ILE A 53 -11.81 -7.04 7.69
C ILE A 53 -13.28 -6.64 7.74
N SER A 54 -13.76 -5.83 6.79
CA SER A 54 -15.18 -5.43 6.75
C SER A 54 -16.12 -6.62 6.58
N MET A 55 -15.72 -7.63 5.81
CA MET A 55 -16.49 -8.86 5.64
C MET A 55 -16.54 -9.67 6.94
N LEU A 56 -15.40 -9.82 7.63
CA LEU A 56 -15.32 -10.52 8.92
C LEU A 56 -16.21 -9.86 9.96
N THR A 57 -16.13 -8.53 10.11
CA THR A 57 -16.96 -7.79 11.06
C THR A 57 -18.47 -8.00 10.79
N LYS A 58 -18.90 -8.00 9.53
CA LYS A 58 -20.30 -8.26 9.17
C LYS A 58 -20.77 -9.67 9.52
N ILE A 59 -19.91 -10.67 9.40
CA ILE A 59 -20.22 -12.06 9.76
C ILE A 59 -20.35 -12.20 11.27
N GLU A 60 -19.45 -11.56 12.03
CA GLU A 60 -19.50 -11.53 13.49
C GLU A 60 -20.76 -10.81 14.00
N GLU A 61 -21.18 -9.71 13.38
CA GLU A 61 -22.40 -8.98 13.73
C GLU A 61 -23.70 -9.75 13.40
N ALA A 62 -23.65 -10.63 12.40
CA ALA A 62 -24.80 -11.45 11.99
C ALA A 62 -24.95 -12.77 12.78
N SER A 63 -23.98 -13.09 13.63
CA SER A 63 -23.94 -14.29 14.48
C SER A 63 -24.50 -14.03 15.87
#